data_AF-A0AA38WBI9-F1
#
_entry.id   AF-A0AA38WBI9-F1
#
_cell.length_a   1.000
_cell.length_b   1.000
_cell.length_c   1.000
_cell.angle_alpha   90.00
_cell.angle_beta   90.00
_cell.angle_gamma   90.00
#
_symmetry.space_group_name_H-M   'P 1'
#
loop_
_entity.id
_entity.type
_entity.pdbx_description
1 polymer ?
#
loop_
_entity_poly.entity_id
_entity_poly.type
_entity_poly.pdbx_seq_one_letter_code
_entity_poly.pdbx_strand_id
1 'polypeptide(L)'
;MDQKNKNAKKPTYSKFSQQELPAWKPILTPGWVIATFLTIGALFIPVGLVALSASDTVVEIIDRYDEECIPDVYSTNPESFIQNPATEKTCVRSLRVPKKMVAPIFVYYQLENFYQNHRRFVKSRSDKQLRDPEAYNDTHTCFPQARTSDGKPIVPCGLIAWSLFNDTYRLSTRGKEIAIDKKGIAWKSDMKAKFGSDVYPKDFQKGELIGGAKLDEKVPLSEQENLIVWMRTAALPNFRKLYGKIDVDIEAHETIKAEVENNYNTYKFGGRRSSFFRQRPGSAAKMIFSG
;
A
#
# COMPACT_ATOMS: atom_id res chain seq x y z
N MET A 1 -72.46 -44.52 -7.42
CA MET A 1 -71.92 -43.41 -8.24
C MET A 1 -71.00 -42.60 -7.36
N ASP A 2 -69.71 -42.58 -7.66
CA ASP A 2 -68.90 -41.37 -7.45
C ASP A 2 -67.62 -41.49 -8.29
N GLN A 3 -67.67 -40.91 -9.48
CA GLN A 3 -66.58 -40.94 -10.45
C GLN A 3 -65.53 -39.93 -10.00
N LYS A 4 -64.61 -40.35 -9.11
CA LYS A 4 -63.52 -39.49 -8.63
C LYS A 4 -62.75 -38.91 -9.82
N ASN A 5 -62.92 -37.61 -10.03
CA ASN A 5 -62.37 -36.86 -11.14
C ASN A 5 -60.83 -36.91 -11.09
N LYS A 6 -60.21 -37.65 -12.03
CA LYS A 6 -58.76 -37.94 -12.06
C LYS A 6 -57.87 -36.69 -12.19
N ASN A 7 -58.44 -35.49 -12.36
CA ASN A 7 -57.74 -34.24 -12.58
C ASN A 7 -57.41 -33.43 -11.31
N ALA A 8 -57.93 -33.80 -10.13
CA ALA A 8 -57.77 -32.98 -8.91
C ALA A 8 -56.33 -32.91 -8.34
N LYS A 9 -55.42 -33.79 -8.77
CA LYS A 9 -54.00 -33.83 -8.34
C LYS A 9 -53.02 -33.49 -9.47
N LYS A 10 -53.49 -33.06 -10.64
CA LYS A 10 -52.60 -32.74 -11.76
C LYS A 10 -51.95 -31.36 -11.51
N PRO A 11 -50.61 -31.25 -11.47
CA PRO A 11 -49.96 -29.96 -11.32
C PRO A 11 -50.33 -29.04 -12.49
N THR A 12 -50.51 -27.75 -12.20
CA THR A 12 -50.80 -26.73 -13.21
C THR A 12 -49.73 -26.74 -14.29
N TYR A 13 -50.16 -26.86 -15.55
CA TYR A 13 -49.26 -26.89 -16.69
C TYR A 13 -48.71 -25.48 -16.94
N SER A 14 -47.40 -25.34 -16.83
CA SER A 14 -46.66 -24.17 -17.30
C SER A 14 -45.37 -24.67 -17.97
N LYS A 15 -44.86 -23.93 -18.96
CA LYS A 15 -43.58 -24.29 -19.60
C LYS A 15 -42.43 -24.38 -18.60
N PHE A 16 -42.49 -23.61 -17.51
CA PHE A 16 -41.54 -23.69 -16.41
C PHE A 16 -41.70 -24.98 -15.59
N SER A 17 -42.92 -25.31 -15.16
CA SER A 17 -43.20 -26.52 -14.35
C SER A 17 -42.99 -27.83 -15.10
N GLN A 18 -43.02 -27.80 -16.43
CA GLN A 18 -42.73 -28.95 -17.30
C GLN A 18 -41.31 -28.95 -17.86
N GLN A 19 -40.48 -27.95 -17.50
CA GLN A 19 -39.10 -27.80 -17.99
C GLN A 19 -38.99 -27.69 -19.53
N GLU A 20 -40.00 -27.12 -20.17
CA GLU A 20 -40.11 -26.90 -21.63
C GLU A 20 -39.80 -25.44 -22.02
N LEU A 21 -39.03 -24.73 -21.20
CA LEU A 21 -38.59 -23.39 -21.55
C LEU A 21 -37.66 -23.43 -22.78
N PRO A 22 -37.76 -22.44 -23.69
CA PRO A 22 -36.84 -22.35 -24.81
C PRO A 22 -35.42 -22.14 -24.25
N ALA A 23 -34.55 -23.11 -24.50
CA ALA A 23 -33.17 -23.08 -24.07
C ALA A 23 -32.26 -23.23 -25.28
N TRP A 24 -31.25 -22.37 -25.36
CA TRP A 24 -30.15 -22.58 -26.29
C TRP A 24 -29.21 -23.63 -25.70
N LYS A 25 -28.98 -24.71 -26.45
CA LYS A 25 -28.10 -25.83 -26.06
C LYS A 25 -26.93 -25.89 -27.04
N PRO A 26 -25.89 -25.04 -26.88
CA PRO A 26 -24.76 -25.04 -27.79
C PRO A 26 -23.99 -26.36 -27.66
N ILE A 27 -23.85 -27.08 -28.78
CA ILE A 27 -22.98 -28.25 -28.87
C ILE A 27 -21.62 -27.75 -29.36
N LEU A 28 -20.63 -27.73 -28.48
CA LEU A 28 -19.26 -27.31 -28.80
C LEU A 28 -18.57 -28.40 -29.63
N THR A 29 -18.65 -28.26 -30.95
CA THR A 29 -17.90 -29.13 -31.87
C THR A 29 -16.42 -28.73 -31.93
N PRO A 30 -15.50 -29.65 -32.24
CA PRO A 30 -14.06 -29.36 -32.28
C PRO A 30 -13.70 -28.14 -33.16
N GLY A 31 -14.36 -27.96 -34.31
CA GLY A 31 -14.10 -26.82 -35.19
C GLY A 31 -14.41 -25.47 -34.56
N TRP A 32 -15.52 -25.36 -33.83
CA TRP A 32 -15.88 -24.14 -33.09
C TRP A 32 -14.90 -23.84 -31.96
N VAL A 33 -14.45 -24.88 -31.25
CA VAL A 33 -13.47 -24.74 -30.16
C VAL A 33 -12.12 -24.27 -30.71
N ILE A 34 -11.63 -24.86 -31.80
CA ILE A 34 -10.38 -24.48 -32.44
C ILE A 34 -10.43 -23.02 -32.92
N ALA A 35 -11.50 -22.64 -33.62
CA ALA A 35 -11.68 -21.25 -34.08
C ALA A 35 -11.68 -20.27 -32.90
N THR A 36 -12.38 -20.60 -31.82
CA THR A 36 -12.41 -19.77 -30.61
C THR A 36 -11.01 -19.60 -30.01
N PHE A 37 -10.24 -20.68 -29.83
CA PHE A 37 -8.88 -20.57 -29.30
C PHE A 37 -7.93 -19.80 -30.22
N LEU A 38 -8.04 -19.97 -31.54
CA LEU A 38 -7.23 -19.20 -32.51
C LEU A 38 -7.56 -17.70 -32.44
N THR A 39 -8.84 -17.34 -32.32
CA THR A 39 -9.23 -15.93 -32.18
C THR A 39 -8.76 -15.32 -30.87
N ILE A 40 -8.87 -16.04 -29.75
CA ILE A 40 -8.37 -15.58 -28.45
C ILE A 40 -6.84 -15.41 -28.50
N GLY A 41 -6.13 -16.39 -29.08
CA GLY A 41 -4.68 -16.31 -29.25
C GLY A 41 -4.25 -15.13 -30.11
N ALA A 42 -4.87 -14.93 -31.27
CA ALA A 42 -4.58 -13.81 -32.16
C ALA A 42 -4.84 -12.44 -31.51
N LEU A 43 -5.78 -12.34 -30.57
CA LEU A 43 -6.08 -11.11 -29.84
C LEU A 43 -5.16 -10.89 -28.64
N PHE A 44 -4.83 -11.93 -27.86
CA PHE A 44 -4.03 -11.80 -26.65
C PHE A 44 -2.52 -11.81 -26.88
N ILE A 45 -2.01 -12.43 -27.94
CA ILE A 45 -0.56 -12.41 -28.23
C ILE A 45 -0.04 -10.97 -28.44
N PRO A 46 -0.66 -10.11 -29.28
CA PRO A 46 -0.21 -8.72 -29.42
C PRO A 46 -0.33 -7.93 -28.12
N VAL A 47 -1.41 -8.13 -27.36
CA VAL A 47 -1.63 -7.46 -26.07
C VAL A 47 -0.54 -7.85 -25.06
N GLY A 48 -0.19 -9.13 -24.98
CA GLY A 48 0.89 -9.63 -24.13
C GLY A 48 2.26 -9.07 -24.52
N LEU A 49 2.57 -9.01 -25.82
CA LEU A 49 3.83 -8.41 -26.31
C LEU A 49 3.93 -6.91 -26.00
N VAL A 50 2.85 -6.16 -26.17
CA VAL A 50 2.80 -4.72 -25.81
C VAL A 50 2.96 -4.54 -24.29
N ALA A 51 2.30 -5.38 -23.49
CA ALA A 51 2.42 -5.35 -22.03
C ALA A 51 3.85 -5.68 -21.56
N LEU A 52 4.48 -6.70 -22.15
CA LEU A 52 5.84 -7.11 -21.85
C LEU A 52 6.85 -6.01 -22.20
N SER A 53 6.74 -5.44 -23.41
CA SER A 53 7.57 -4.33 -23.84
C SER A 53 7.44 -3.11 -22.91
N ALA A 54 6.21 -2.73 -22.55
CA ALA A 54 5.96 -1.65 -21.61
C ALA A 54 6.57 -1.94 -20.23
N SER A 55 6.52 -3.19 -19.75
CA SER A 55 7.10 -3.62 -18.48
C SER A 55 8.64 -3.53 -18.47
N ASP A 56 9.30 -3.86 -19.58
CA ASP A 56 10.77 -3.83 -19.69
C ASP A 56 11.37 -2.42 -19.76
N THR A 57 10.59 -1.43 -20.18
CA THR A 57 11.02 -0.02 -20.16
C THR A 57 11.14 0.56 -18.74
N VAL A 58 10.55 -0.10 -17.74
CA VAL A 58 10.55 0.38 -16.35
C VAL A 58 11.91 0.20 -15.70
N VAL A 59 12.50 1.33 -15.31
CA VAL A 59 13.72 1.38 -14.50
C VAL A 59 13.35 1.37 -13.03
N GLU A 60 13.98 0.45 -12.29
CA GLU A 60 13.73 0.14 -10.90
C GLU A 60 15.08 -0.01 -10.17
N ILE A 61 15.26 0.72 -9.07
CA ILE A 61 16.44 0.63 -8.19
C ILE A 61 15.94 0.26 -6.79
N ILE A 62 16.40 -0.86 -6.26
CA ILE A 62 16.09 -1.35 -4.92
C ILE A 62 17.38 -1.28 -4.10
N ASP A 63 17.32 -0.64 -2.94
CA ASP A 63 18.42 -0.59 -1.98
C ASP A 63 17.94 -1.09 -0.62
N ARG A 64 18.58 -2.14 -0.12
CA ARG A 64 18.22 -2.76 1.16
C ARG A 64 19.15 -2.20 2.24
N TYR A 65 18.62 -1.30 3.07
CA TYR A 65 19.41 -0.54 4.04
C TYR A 65 19.29 -1.05 5.49
N ASP A 66 18.45 -2.04 5.77
CA ASP A 66 18.20 -2.52 7.13
C ASP A 66 19.43 -3.12 7.82
N GLU A 67 20.20 -3.95 7.13
CA GLU A 67 21.40 -4.59 7.69
C GLU A 67 22.63 -3.67 7.62
N GLU A 68 22.83 -2.99 6.50
CA GLU A 68 24.03 -2.19 6.25
C GLU A 68 24.08 -0.87 7.02
N CYS A 69 22.94 -0.40 7.54
CA CYS A 69 22.87 0.81 8.36
C CYS A 69 22.97 0.52 9.86
N ILE A 70 23.25 -0.73 10.26
CA ILE A 70 23.56 -1.07 11.63
C ILE A 70 25.08 -1.14 11.78
N PRO A 71 25.68 -0.42 12.74
CA PRO A 71 27.11 -0.57 13.03
C PRO A 71 27.44 -1.99 13.52
N ASP A 72 28.61 -2.52 13.16
CA ASP A 72 29.03 -3.90 13.50
C ASP A 72 28.92 -4.22 15.00
N VAL A 73 29.12 -3.22 15.87
CA VAL A 73 28.99 -3.31 17.33
C VAL A 73 27.58 -3.75 17.77
N TYR A 74 26.55 -3.39 16.99
CA TYR A 74 25.14 -3.70 17.27
C TYR A 74 24.59 -4.82 16.39
N SER A 75 25.43 -5.50 15.61
CA SER A 75 25.01 -6.58 14.70
C SER A 75 24.29 -7.73 15.42
N THR A 76 24.67 -8.03 16.67
CA THR A 76 24.06 -9.08 17.49
C THR A 76 22.79 -8.65 18.20
N ASN A 77 22.59 -7.34 18.42
CA ASN A 77 21.38 -6.79 19.02
C ASN A 77 20.99 -5.45 18.37
N PRO A 78 20.47 -5.48 17.13
CA PRO A 78 20.12 -4.28 16.39
C PRO A 78 18.95 -3.50 17.02
N GLU A 79 18.14 -4.16 17.85
CA GLU A 79 17.03 -3.52 18.56
C GLU A 79 17.54 -2.44 19.53
N SER A 80 18.64 -2.71 20.23
CA SER A 80 19.26 -1.76 21.17
C SER A 80 19.75 -0.49 20.49
N PHE A 81 20.21 -0.59 19.23
CA PHE A 81 20.63 0.54 18.43
C PHE A 81 19.44 1.44 18.05
N ILE A 82 18.33 0.84 17.61
CA ILE A 82 17.14 1.59 17.19
C ILE A 82 16.41 2.22 18.37
N GLN A 83 16.34 1.52 19.51
CA GLN A 83 15.62 2.02 20.69
C GLN A 83 16.39 3.13 21.42
N ASN A 84 17.70 3.25 21.23
CA ASN A 84 18.49 4.27 21.89
C ASN A 84 18.21 5.66 21.29
N PRO A 85 17.65 6.63 22.02
CA PRO A 85 17.37 7.96 21.49
C PRO A 85 18.63 8.80 21.26
N ALA A 86 19.75 8.47 21.91
CA ALA A 86 20.98 9.24 21.84
C ALA A 86 21.87 8.87 20.64
N THR A 87 21.62 7.75 19.97
CA THR A 87 22.39 7.33 18.79
C THR A 87 21.88 8.04 17.54
N GLU A 88 22.81 8.58 16.78
CA GLU A 88 22.55 9.00 15.41
C GLU A 88 22.35 7.75 14.53
N LYS A 89 21.19 7.69 13.87
CA LYS A 89 20.77 6.54 13.04
C LYS A 89 20.82 6.85 11.55
N THR A 90 21.55 7.91 11.21
CA THR A 90 21.74 8.38 9.85
C THR A 90 22.72 7.46 9.15
N CYS A 91 22.35 7.01 7.96
CA CYS A 91 23.14 6.10 7.15
C CYS A 91 23.16 6.58 5.71
N VAL A 92 24.35 6.61 5.10
CA VAL A 92 24.53 7.08 3.73
C VAL A 92 24.71 5.89 2.80
N ARG A 93 23.82 5.77 1.82
CA ARG A 93 23.81 4.74 0.78
C ARG A 93 24.13 5.37 -0.58
N SER A 94 24.92 4.68 -1.39
CA SER A 94 25.30 5.15 -2.74
C SER A 94 24.66 4.26 -3.79
N LEU A 95 23.77 4.83 -4.60
CA LEU A 95 22.95 4.10 -5.57
C LEU A 95 23.37 4.48 -6.98
N ARG A 96 23.77 3.50 -7.78
CA ARG A 96 24.12 3.73 -9.19
C ARG A 96 22.89 3.57 -10.07
N VAL A 97 22.60 4.58 -10.88
CA VAL A 97 21.48 4.59 -11.81
C VAL A 97 21.83 3.79 -13.06
N PRO A 98 21.14 2.68 -13.39
CA PRO A 98 21.53 1.83 -14.51
C PRO A 98 21.14 2.42 -15.87
N LYS A 99 20.02 3.15 -15.93
CA LYS A 99 19.44 3.78 -17.14
C LYS A 99 18.82 5.11 -16.76
N LYS A 100 18.77 6.06 -17.69
CA LYS A 100 18.17 7.39 -17.47
C LYS A 100 16.74 7.23 -16.96
N MET A 101 16.43 7.92 -15.87
CA MET A 101 15.10 7.99 -15.27
C MET A 101 14.50 9.37 -15.58
N VAL A 102 13.36 9.38 -16.28
CA VAL A 102 12.63 10.61 -16.65
C VAL A 102 11.56 10.89 -15.61
N ALA A 103 11.43 12.15 -15.19
CA ALA A 103 10.43 12.61 -14.24
C ALA A 103 8.99 12.39 -14.75
N PRO A 104 8.00 12.15 -13.87
CA PRO A 104 8.13 12.02 -12.41
C PRO A 104 8.67 10.65 -11.98
N ILE A 105 9.68 10.65 -11.11
CA ILE A 105 10.25 9.46 -10.50
C ILE A 105 9.62 9.26 -9.14
N PHE A 106 9.06 8.08 -8.87
CA PHE A 106 8.37 7.78 -7.63
C PHE A 106 9.30 7.06 -6.65
N VAL A 107 9.36 7.57 -5.43
CA VAL A 107 10.11 6.98 -4.32
C VAL A 107 9.13 6.17 -3.49
N TYR A 108 9.45 4.91 -3.24
CA TYR A 108 8.70 4.05 -2.34
C TYR A 108 9.60 3.55 -1.22
N TYR A 109 8.97 3.14 -0.14
CA TYR A 109 9.58 2.27 0.84
C TYR A 109 8.91 0.90 0.77
N GLN A 110 9.72 -0.15 0.94
CA GLN A 110 9.29 -1.54 0.99
C GLN A 110 9.47 -2.06 2.41
N LEU A 111 8.40 -2.65 2.94
CA LEU A 111 8.42 -3.39 4.19
C LEU A 111 8.12 -4.85 3.87
N GLU A 112 8.93 -5.74 4.43
CA GLU A 112 8.74 -7.18 4.36
C GLU A 112 8.40 -7.76 5.73
N ASN A 113 7.65 -8.86 5.72
CA ASN A 113 7.20 -9.56 6.93
C ASN A 113 6.40 -8.65 7.88
N PHE A 114 5.66 -7.67 7.35
CA PHE A 114 4.80 -6.77 8.12
C PHE A 114 3.32 -7.05 7.80
N TYR A 115 2.61 -7.68 8.73
CA TYR A 115 1.24 -8.17 8.51
C TYR A 115 0.17 -7.08 8.69
N GLN A 116 0.10 -6.11 7.77
CA GLN A 116 -1.01 -5.13 7.74
C GLN A 116 -2.37 -5.78 7.56
N ASN A 117 -2.42 -6.96 6.93
CA ASN A 117 -3.64 -7.71 6.66
C ASN A 117 -4.15 -8.51 7.88
N HIS A 118 -3.44 -8.51 9.00
CA HIS A 118 -3.88 -9.22 10.20
C HIS A 118 -5.21 -8.64 10.70
N ARG A 119 -6.22 -9.49 10.95
CA ARG A 119 -7.60 -9.08 11.26
C ARG A 119 -7.70 -8.05 12.39
N ARG A 120 -6.93 -8.21 13.47
CA ARG A 120 -6.93 -7.24 14.60
C ARG A 120 -6.28 -5.91 14.22
N PHE A 121 -5.26 -5.94 13.38
CA PHE A 121 -4.57 -4.73 12.90
C PHE A 121 -5.51 -3.91 12.00
N VAL A 122 -6.11 -4.55 10.98
CA VAL A 122 -7.07 -3.90 10.06
C VAL A 122 -8.27 -3.29 10.78
N LYS A 123 -8.77 -3.97 11.83
CA LYS A 123 -9.91 -3.48 12.62
C LYS A 123 -9.56 -2.32 13.55
N SER A 124 -8.28 -2.15 13.90
CA SER A 124 -7.83 -1.18 14.89
C SER A 124 -7.70 0.22 14.28
N ARG A 125 -8.85 0.83 13.98
CA ARG A 125 -9.04 2.23 13.54
C ARG A 125 -10.50 2.65 13.70
N SER A 126 -10.77 3.95 13.67
CA SER A 126 -12.13 4.51 13.66
C SER A 126 -12.35 5.38 12.42
N ASP A 127 -13.10 4.86 11.44
CA ASP A 127 -13.35 5.57 10.19
C ASP A 127 -14.24 6.81 10.39
N LYS A 128 -15.05 6.85 11.46
CA LYS A 128 -15.84 8.03 11.82
C LYS A 128 -14.96 9.12 12.41
N GLN A 129 -14.07 8.77 13.35
CA GLN A 129 -13.13 9.72 13.95
C GLN A 129 -12.21 10.38 12.91
N LEU A 130 -11.82 9.63 11.87
CA LEU A 130 -10.99 10.19 10.79
C LEU A 130 -11.71 11.23 9.93
N ARG A 131 -13.04 11.15 9.83
CA ARG A 131 -13.86 11.99 8.94
C ARG A 131 -14.49 13.17 9.65
N ASP A 132 -14.90 12.97 10.89
CA ASP A 132 -15.80 13.87 11.60
C ASP A 132 -15.21 14.23 12.98
N PRO A 133 -15.01 15.52 13.28
CA PRO A 133 -14.52 15.95 14.58
C PRO A 133 -15.50 15.64 15.73
N GLU A 134 -16.81 15.51 15.46
CA GLU A 134 -17.81 15.14 16.48
C GLU A 134 -17.61 13.69 16.96
N ALA A 135 -17.07 12.83 16.10
CA ALA A 135 -16.73 11.45 16.42
C ALA A 135 -15.40 11.29 17.19
N TYR A 136 -14.88 12.38 17.78
CA TYR A 136 -13.65 12.40 18.59
C TYR A 136 -13.57 11.26 19.61
N ASN A 137 -14.68 10.97 20.30
CA ASN A 137 -14.77 9.95 21.34
C ASN A 137 -15.05 8.53 20.82
N ASP A 138 -15.30 8.34 19.52
CA ASP A 138 -15.60 7.02 18.93
C ASP A 138 -14.32 6.20 18.74
N THR A 139 -13.80 5.66 19.85
CA THR A 139 -12.54 4.90 19.89
C THR A 139 -12.73 3.41 20.16
N HIS A 140 -13.95 2.89 20.13
CA HIS A 140 -14.25 1.51 20.55
C HIS A 140 -13.49 0.46 19.73
N THR A 141 -13.34 0.68 18.42
CA THR A 141 -12.63 -0.23 17.51
C THR A 141 -11.12 -0.05 17.53
N CYS A 142 -10.60 1.03 18.14
CA CYS A 142 -9.18 1.39 18.11
C CYS A 142 -8.29 0.66 19.12
N PHE A 143 -8.82 -0.33 19.84
CA PHE A 143 -8.03 -1.04 20.84
C PHE A 143 -6.79 -1.73 20.22
N PRO A 144 -5.63 -1.77 20.91
CA PRO A 144 -5.34 -1.17 22.21
C PRO A 144 -4.99 0.33 22.19
N GLN A 145 -4.67 0.91 21.02
CA GLN A 145 -4.22 2.30 20.90
C GLN A 145 -5.39 3.28 20.74
N ALA A 146 -6.33 3.23 21.68
CA ALA A 146 -7.56 4.03 21.66
C ALA A 146 -7.42 5.35 22.42
N ARG A 147 -6.77 5.32 23.59
CA ARG A 147 -6.67 6.42 24.54
C ARG A 147 -5.27 6.46 25.15
N THR A 148 -4.84 7.62 25.62
CA THR A 148 -3.59 7.76 26.40
C THR A 148 -3.73 7.17 27.80
N SER A 149 -2.61 7.07 28.53
CA SER A 149 -2.60 6.66 29.95
C SER A 149 -3.51 7.54 30.83
N ASP A 150 -3.68 8.81 30.47
CA ASP A 150 -4.56 9.76 31.16
C ASP A 150 -6.05 9.63 30.76
N GLY A 151 -6.40 8.65 29.91
CA GLY A 151 -7.77 8.40 29.46
C GLY A 151 -8.26 9.31 28.34
N LYS A 152 -7.41 10.17 27.76
CA LYS A 152 -7.78 11.06 26.64
C LYS A 152 -7.80 10.29 25.32
N PRO A 153 -8.84 10.46 24.46
CA PRO A 153 -8.86 9.88 23.12
C PRO A 153 -7.68 10.33 22.26
N ILE A 154 -7.03 9.37 21.61
CA ILE A 154 -5.96 9.63 20.62
C ILE A 154 -6.62 9.92 19.27
N VAL A 155 -6.10 10.90 18.53
CA VAL A 155 -6.54 11.19 17.15
C VAL A 155 -5.30 11.26 16.25
N PRO A 156 -5.24 10.47 15.16
CA PRO A 156 -6.07 9.31 14.86
C PRO A 156 -5.79 8.13 15.80
N CYS A 157 -6.83 7.44 16.27
CA CYS A 157 -6.67 6.23 17.10
C CYS A 157 -6.41 4.96 16.28
N GLY A 158 -5.86 3.95 16.95
CA GLY A 158 -5.72 2.58 16.45
C GLY A 158 -4.31 2.20 16.02
N LEU A 159 -4.05 0.89 15.95
CA LEU A 159 -2.73 0.33 15.66
C LEU A 159 -2.19 0.74 14.29
N ILE A 160 -3.08 0.91 13.30
CA ILE A 160 -2.67 1.28 11.94
C ILE A 160 -2.00 2.65 11.99
N ALA A 161 -2.68 3.65 12.55
CA ALA A 161 -2.10 4.99 12.66
C ALA A 161 -0.90 4.99 13.61
N TRP A 162 -1.00 4.33 14.77
CA TRP A 162 0.06 4.31 15.78
C TRP A 162 1.39 3.72 15.27
N SER A 163 1.37 2.76 14.33
CA SER A 163 2.59 2.21 13.72
C SER A 163 3.03 2.96 12.46
N LEU A 164 2.80 4.28 12.37
CA LEU A 164 3.13 5.06 11.18
C LEU A 164 4.63 4.99 10.85
N PHE A 165 4.97 4.68 9.60
CA PHE A 165 6.35 4.62 9.15
C PHE A 165 7.10 5.96 9.37
N ASN A 166 8.32 5.91 9.93
CA ASN A 166 9.05 7.09 10.40
C ASN A 166 10.49 7.22 9.91
N ASP A 167 10.94 6.38 8.97
CA ASP A 167 12.23 6.62 8.32
C ASP A 167 12.11 7.82 7.38
N THR A 168 13.20 8.58 7.26
CA THR A 168 13.29 9.71 6.34
C THR A 168 14.39 9.51 5.32
N TYR A 169 14.20 10.09 4.14
CA TYR A 169 15.13 9.98 3.02
C TYR A 169 15.50 11.38 2.54
N ARG A 170 16.79 11.67 2.46
CA ARG A 170 17.34 12.82 1.76
C ARG A 170 18.21 12.34 0.63
N LEU A 171 18.05 12.94 -0.55
CA LEU A 171 18.73 12.49 -1.76
C LEU A 171 19.59 13.61 -2.28
N SER A 172 20.78 13.27 -2.76
CA SER A 172 21.61 14.21 -3.48
C SER A 172 22.29 13.55 -4.67
N THR A 173 22.42 14.29 -5.77
CA THR A 173 23.22 13.91 -6.94
C THR A 173 24.23 15.01 -7.23
N ARG A 174 25.49 14.64 -7.52
CA ARG A 174 26.58 15.60 -7.84
C ARG A 174 26.71 16.76 -6.82
N GLY A 175 26.43 16.50 -5.54
CA GLY A 175 26.47 17.51 -4.47
C GLY A 175 25.28 18.47 -4.42
N LYS A 176 24.24 18.26 -5.26
CA LYS A 176 22.97 19.00 -5.22
C LYS A 176 21.89 18.14 -4.59
N GLU A 177 21.12 18.72 -3.68
CA GLU A 177 19.97 18.05 -3.08
C GLU A 177 18.85 17.88 -4.12
N ILE A 178 18.26 16.68 -4.15
CA ILE A 178 17.09 16.35 -4.94
C ILE A 178 15.89 16.39 -3.99
N ALA A 179 15.02 17.37 -4.20
CA ALA A 179 13.80 17.50 -3.41
C ALA A 179 12.83 16.34 -3.71
N ILE A 180 12.34 15.70 -2.65
CA ILE A 180 11.26 14.72 -2.73
C ILE A 180 9.96 15.44 -2.39
N ASP A 181 9.07 15.59 -3.38
CA ASP A 181 7.73 16.12 -3.15
C ASP A 181 6.84 15.05 -2.52
N LYS A 182 6.32 15.35 -1.33
CA LYS A 182 5.42 14.48 -0.56
C LYS A 182 3.93 14.81 -0.78
N LYS A 183 3.63 15.75 -1.68
CA LYS A 183 2.25 16.10 -2.08
C LYS A 183 1.83 15.35 -3.35
N GLY A 184 0.53 15.12 -3.49
CA GLY A 184 -0.06 14.41 -4.62
C GLY A 184 0.28 12.91 -4.67
N ILE A 185 0.62 12.31 -3.53
CA ILE A 185 0.91 10.88 -3.36
C ILE A 185 -0.32 10.08 -2.92
N ALA A 186 -1.25 10.71 -2.22
CA ALA A 186 -2.50 10.12 -1.78
C ALA A 186 -3.59 10.23 -2.85
N TRP A 187 -4.57 9.34 -2.78
CA TRP A 187 -5.70 9.38 -3.70
C TRP A 187 -6.62 10.53 -3.32
N LYS A 188 -6.96 11.38 -4.29
CA LYS A 188 -7.85 12.53 -4.09
C LYS A 188 -9.19 12.14 -3.45
N SER A 189 -9.70 10.95 -3.77
CA SER A 189 -10.93 10.40 -3.16
C SER A 189 -10.76 10.11 -1.67
N ASP A 190 -9.61 9.60 -1.25
CA ASP A 190 -9.35 9.31 0.16
C ASP A 190 -9.21 10.62 0.94
N MET A 191 -8.43 11.57 0.41
CA MET A 191 -8.25 12.89 1.03
C MET A 191 -9.57 13.62 1.26
N LYS A 192 -10.52 13.55 0.31
CA LYS A 192 -11.79 14.28 0.39
C LYS A 192 -12.90 13.54 1.13
N ALA A 193 -12.96 12.20 1.02
CA ALA A 193 -14.11 11.44 1.51
C ALA A 193 -13.83 10.63 2.78
N LYS A 194 -12.55 10.34 3.09
CA LYS A 194 -12.17 9.47 4.21
C LYS A 194 -11.47 10.20 5.35
N PHE A 195 -10.93 11.39 5.10
CA PHE A 195 -10.23 12.19 6.09
C PHE A 195 -10.86 13.59 6.13
N GLY A 196 -11.21 14.07 7.31
CA GLY A 196 -11.80 15.40 7.49
C GLY A 196 -10.78 16.52 7.30
N SER A 197 -11.21 17.67 6.79
CA SER A 197 -10.41 18.90 6.69
C SER A 197 -10.34 19.70 8.00
N ASP A 198 -11.19 19.35 8.95
CA ASP A 198 -11.35 19.95 10.26
C ASP A 198 -10.95 18.99 11.40
N VAL A 199 -10.47 17.79 11.06
CA VAL A 199 -9.93 16.82 12.01
C VAL A 199 -8.41 16.99 12.10
N TYR A 200 -7.93 17.30 13.30
CA TYR A 200 -6.51 17.50 13.60
C TYR A 200 -5.99 16.41 14.53
N PRO A 201 -4.71 16.01 14.41
CA PRO A 201 -4.10 15.08 15.36
C PRO A 201 -4.16 15.61 16.80
N LYS A 202 -4.46 14.72 17.75
CA LYS A 202 -4.51 15.03 19.19
C LYS A 202 -3.93 13.86 19.97
N ASP A 203 -3.06 14.18 20.92
CA ASP A 203 -2.45 13.20 21.84
C ASP A 203 -1.77 11.99 21.17
N PHE A 204 -1.37 12.16 19.91
CA PHE A 204 -0.77 11.12 19.08
C PHE A 204 0.73 10.96 19.36
N GLN A 205 1.19 9.72 19.60
CA GLN A 205 2.59 9.40 19.93
C GLN A 205 3.15 10.16 21.16
N LYS A 206 2.28 10.51 22.14
CA LYS A 206 2.68 11.18 23.39
C LYS A 206 2.87 10.22 24.58
N GLY A 207 2.65 8.92 24.39
CA GLY A 207 2.87 7.91 25.43
C GLY A 207 4.34 7.53 25.60
N GLU A 208 4.63 6.71 26.60
CA GLU A 208 5.98 6.16 26.84
C GLU A 208 6.48 5.32 25.66
N LEU A 209 5.56 4.55 25.05
CA LEU A 209 5.84 3.77 23.86
C LEU A 209 5.49 4.57 22.60
N ILE A 210 6.50 4.83 21.78
CA ILE A 210 6.37 5.45 20.47
C ILE A 210 6.37 4.34 19.42
N GLY A 211 5.30 4.25 18.64
CA GLY A 211 5.13 3.20 17.63
C GLY A 211 5.64 3.58 16.24
N GLY A 212 5.86 4.87 16.00
CA GLY A 212 6.10 5.37 14.66
C GLY A 212 6.28 6.88 14.60
N ALA A 213 5.95 7.46 13.45
CA ALA A 213 6.15 8.89 13.19
C ALA A 213 5.15 9.73 13.97
N LYS A 214 5.54 10.97 14.29
CA LYS A 214 4.65 11.99 14.83
C LYS A 214 3.92 12.71 13.68
N LEU A 215 2.70 13.15 13.94
CA LEU A 215 1.92 13.97 13.01
C LEU A 215 2.01 15.44 13.41
N ASP A 216 1.81 16.35 12.46
CA ASP A 216 1.75 17.78 12.75
C ASP A 216 0.36 18.13 13.30
N GLU A 217 0.29 18.63 14.53
CA GLU A 217 -0.95 19.02 15.20
C GLU A 217 -1.60 20.26 14.54
N LYS A 218 -0.85 21.04 13.76
CA LYS A 218 -1.34 22.25 13.08
C LYS A 218 -1.95 21.95 11.70
N VAL A 219 -1.77 20.75 11.17
CA VAL A 219 -2.19 20.37 9.82
C VAL A 219 -3.32 19.33 9.92
N PRO A 220 -4.44 19.51 9.21
CA PRO A 220 -5.54 18.55 9.26
C PRO A 220 -5.15 17.20 8.65
N LEU A 221 -5.82 16.12 9.07
CA LEU A 221 -5.50 14.75 8.63
C LEU A 221 -5.62 14.58 7.11
N SER A 222 -6.54 15.30 6.46
CA SER A 222 -6.74 15.27 5.00
C SER A 222 -5.55 15.80 4.19
N GLU A 223 -4.70 16.64 4.77
CA GLU A 223 -3.50 17.20 4.13
C GLU A 223 -2.24 16.39 4.44
N GLN A 224 -2.27 15.51 5.44
CA GLN A 224 -1.15 14.65 5.81
C GLN A 224 -1.10 13.38 4.94
N GLU A 225 -0.71 13.53 3.67
CA GLU A 225 -0.80 12.46 2.68
C GLU A 225 -0.02 11.18 3.03
N ASN A 226 1.12 11.29 3.73
CA ASN A 226 1.88 10.13 4.21
C ASN A 226 1.06 9.23 5.14
N LEU A 227 0.27 9.85 6.02
CA LEU A 227 -0.67 9.13 6.89
C LEU A 227 -1.72 8.42 6.04
N ILE A 228 -2.28 9.09 5.03
CA ILE A 228 -3.32 8.53 4.16
C ILE A 228 -2.79 7.31 3.38
N VAL A 229 -1.58 7.41 2.83
CA VAL A 229 -0.91 6.28 2.15
C VAL A 229 -0.66 5.13 3.12
N TRP A 230 -0.27 5.43 4.37
CA TRP A 230 -0.06 4.41 5.40
C TRP A 230 -1.35 3.70 5.82
N MET A 231 -2.41 4.47 6.08
CA MET A 231 -3.72 4.00 6.53
C MET A 231 -4.41 3.06 5.54
N ARG A 232 -4.00 3.09 4.27
CA ARG A 232 -4.40 2.08 3.28
C ARG A 232 -3.64 0.77 3.51
N THR A 233 -4.24 -0.14 4.26
CA THR A 233 -3.66 -1.46 4.57
C THR A 233 -3.33 -2.26 3.31
N ALA A 234 -2.12 -2.81 3.25
CA ALA A 234 -1.71 -3.74 2.21
C ALA A 234 -2.36 -5.12 2.39
N ALA A 235 -2.61 -5.82 1.28
CA ALA A 235 -3.20 -7.16 1.29
C ALA A 235 -2.18 -8.27 1.64
N LEU A 236 -0.90 -8.02 1.37
CA LEU A 236 0.21 -8.96 1.54
C LEU A 236 1.17 -8.47 2.64
N PRO A 237 1.92 -9.37 3.30
CA PRO A 237 2.91 -9.01 4.31
C PRO A 237 4.14 -8.28 3.76
N ASN A 238 4.40 -8.44 2.46
CA ASN A 238 5.42 -7.71 1.73
C ASN A 238 4.73 -6.69 0.85
N PHE A 239 5.00 -5.41 1.09
CA PHE A 239 4.32 -4.33 0.37
C PHE A 239 5.21 -3.13 0.17
N ARG A 240 4.82 -2.32 -0.82
CA ARG A 240 5.45 -1.03 -1.13
C ARG A 240 4.44 0.08 -0.90
N LYS A 241 4.89 1.21 -0.36
CA LYS A 241 4.07 2.41 -0.18
C LYS A 241 4.80 3.61 -0.74
N LEU A 242 4.04 4.49 -1.38
CA LEU A 242 4.58 5.68 -2.02
C LEU A 242 5.03 6.66 -0.94
N TYR A 243 6.30 7.03 -0.98
CA TYR A 243 6.91 8.02 -0.07
C TYR A 243 6.80 9.44 -0.64
N GLY A 244 7.00 9.57 -1.95
CA GLY A 244 7.12 10.86 -2.62
C GLY A 244 7.40 10.72 -4.10
N LYS A 245 7.45 11.87 -4.79
CA LYS A 245 7.85 11.97 -6.20
C LYS A 245 9.00 12.97 -6.35
N ILE A 246 9.81 12.72 -7.36
CA ILE A 246 10.93 13.56 -7.77
C ILE A 246 10.58 14.07 -9.16
N ASP A 247 10.52 15.38 -9.30
CA ASP A 247 10.11 16.05 -10.55
C ASP A 247 11.31 16.49 -11.41
N VAL A 248 12.47 15.85 -11.20
CA VAL A 248 13.70 16.06 -11.98
C VAL A 248 14.19 14.75 -12.60
N ASP A 249 14.72 14.85 -13.82
CA ASP A 249 15.35 13.72 -14.51
C ASP A 249 16.67 13.35 -13.84
N ILE A 250 17.00 12.05 -13.86
CA ILE A 250 18.28 11.53 -13.36
C ILE A 250 18.96 10.76 -14.50
N GLU A 251 20.16 11.16 -14.86
CA GLU A 251 20.89 10.59 -15.99
C GLU A 251 21.42 9.19 -15.71
N ALA A 252 21.66 8.43 -16.78
CA ALA A 252 22.26 7.10 -16.67
C ALA A 252 23.66 7.17 -16.06
N HIS A 253 24.00 6.17 -15.25
CA HIS A 253 25.28 6.01 -14.55
C HIS A 253 25.62 7.07 -13.49
N GLU A 254 24.68 7.97 -13.17
CA GLU A 254 24.83 8.83 -12.00
C GLU A 254 24.78 8.03 -10.69
N THR A 255 25.44 8.57 -9.68
CA THR A 255 25.38 8.05 -8.31
C THR A 255 24.53 8.98 -7.46
N ILE A 256 23.40 8.45 -6.98
CA ILE A 256 22.54 9.11 -6.00
C ILE A 256 23.08 8.75 -4.61
N LYS A 257 23.38 9.77 -3.80
CA LYS A 257 23.63 9.58 -2.37
C LYS A 257 22.29 9.70 -1.64
N ALA A 258 21.86 8.61 -1.02
CA ALA A 258 20.67 8.54 -0.20
C ALA A 258 21.07 8.52 1.28
N GLU A 259 20.77 9.59 1.99
CA GLU A 259 20.88 9.67 3.44
C GLU A 259 19.56 9.21 4.05
N VAL A 260 19.63 8.12 4.80
CA VAL A 260 18.48 7.44 5.40
C VAL A 260 18.56 7.61 6.91
N GLU A 261 17.54 8.22 7.51
CA GLU A 261 17.37 8.21 8.96
C GLU A 261 16.59 6.95 9.36
N ASN A 262 17.31 5.94 9.88
CA ASN A 262 16.78 4.62 10.19
C ASN A 262 16.14 4.61 11.61
N ASN A 263 14.85 4.94 11.71
CA ASN A 263 14.11 5.07 12.97
C ASN A 263 13.09 3.95 13.21
N TYR A 264 12.63 3.25 12.17
CA TYR A 264 11.51 2.33 12.24
C TYR A 264 11.95 0.93 12.69
N ASN A 265 11.52 0.47 13.87
CA ASN A 265 11.96 -0.83 14.37
C ASN A 265 11.29 -1.99 13.63
N THR A 266 12.04 -2.72 12.79
CA THR A 266 11.59 -3.96 12.14
C THR A 266 12.24 -5.24 12.66
N TYR A 267 13.28 -5.13 13.48
CA TYR A 267 14.11 -6.26 13.89
C TYR A 267 13.38 -7.23 14.82
N LYS A 268 12.50 -6.72 15.70
CA LYS A 268 11.75 -7.52 16.67
C LYS A 268 10.86 -8.60 16.04
N PHE A 269 10.36 -8.36 14.82
CA PHE A 269 9.53 -9.30 14.08
C PHE A 269 10.21 -9.86 12.83
N GLY A 270 11.53 -9.66 12.70
CA GLY A 270 12.29 -10.14 11.54
C GLY A 270 11.85 -9.51 10.21
N GLY A 271 11.39 -8.26 10.24
CA GLY A 271 11.01 -7.52 9.04
C GLY A 271 12.22 -6.90 8.35
N ARG A 272 12.21 -6.91 7.02
CA ARG A 272 13.24 -6.29 6.17
C ARG A 272 12.76 -4.96 5.62
N ARG A 273 13.70 -4.05 5.39
CA ARG A 273 13.41 -2.71 4.86
C ARG A 273 14.25 -2.41 3.63
N SER A 274 13.62 -1.81 2.64
CA SER A 274 14.32 -1.37 1.45
C SER A 274 13.75 -0.06 0.94
N SER A 275 14.64 0.83 0.51
CA SER A 275 14.32 2.05 -0.22
C SER A 275 14.26 1.74 -1.70
N PHE A 276 13.37 2.43 -2.38
CA PHE A 276 12.98 2.03 -3.71
C PHE A 276 12.74 3.22 -4.62
N PHE A 277 13.40 3.25 -5.76
CA PHE A 277 13.20 4.27 -6.79
C PHE A 277 12.62 3.62 -8.04
N ARG A 278 11.51 4.18 -8.50
CA ARG A 278 10.85 3.67 -9.69
C ARG A 278 10.37 4.79 -10.59
N GLN A 279 10.74 4.67 -11.85
CA GLN A 279 10.14 5.46 -12.91
C GLN A 279 8.78 4.87 -13.28
N ARG A 280 7.74 5.70 -13.40
CA ARG A 280 6.43 5.24 -13.88
C ARG A 280 6.51 4.99 -15.40
N PRO A 281 6.12 3.82 -15.91
CA PRO A 281 5.78 3.71 -17.32
C PRO A 281 4.41 4.35 -17.57
N GLY A 282 4.15 4.71 -18.83
CA GLY A 282 2.84 5.23 -19.26
C GLY A 282 1.66 4.30 -18.95
N SER A 283 1.86 3.01 -18.64
CA SER A 283 0.77 2.02 -18.66
C SER A 283 0.63 1.08 -17.45
N ALA A 284 1.68 0.58 -16.79
CA ALA A 284 1.51 -0.26 -15.59
C ALA A 284 2.84 -0.57 -14.91
N ALA A 285 2.84 -0.80 -13.60
CA ALA A 285 3.99 -1.37 -12.89
C ALA A 285 4.62 -2.54 -13.68
N LYS A 286 5.96 -2.65 -13.69
CA LYS A 286 6.72 -3.84 -14.07
C LYS A 286 6.07 -5.09 -13.47
N MET A 287 5.24 -5.74 -14.26
CA MET A 287 4.45 -6.90 -13.91
C MET A 287 4.49 -7.82 -15.13
N ILE A 288 5.58 -8.57 -15.20
CA ILE A 288 5.82 -9.56 -16.26
C ILE A 288 4.68 -10.59 -16.27
N PHE A 289 4.06 -10.89 -15.12
CA PHE A 289 2.93 -11.82 -15.00
C PHE A 289 1.66 -11.44 -15.77
N SER A 290 1.53 -10.18 -16.21
CA SER A 290 0.35 -9.72 -16.95
C SER A 290 0.44 -9.87 -18.47
N GLY A 291 1.66 -10.07 -19.00
CA GLY A 291 1.91 -10.31 -20.42
C GLY A 291 2.10 -11.79 -20.71
#